data_AF-A0A4V7I866-F1
#
_entry.id   AF-A0A4V7I866-F1
#
_cell.length_a   1.000
_cell.length_b   1.000
_cell.length_c   1.000
_cell.angle_alpha   90.00
_cell.angle_beta   90.00
_cell.angle_gamma   90.00
#
_symmetry.space_group_name_H-M   'P 1'
#
loop_
_entity.id
_entity.type
_entity.pdbx_description
1 polymer ?
#
loop_
_entity_poly.entity_id
_entity_poly.type
_entity_poly.pdbx_seq_one_letter_code
_entity_poly.pdbx_strand_id
1 'polypeptide(L)'
;MLAKENSLGNSTAQNNFAKKTNTLANNRIKQSPVFNTDSEAHLVAKELGYIKTNYRTKSGAAVFKKGNSYITRDVDGHNGGAWKEASSPEKLNKKETRNGTFDINLNKIGD
;
A
#
# COMPACT_ATOMS: atom_id res chain seq x y z
N MET A 1 -10.09 44.95 -7.13
CA MET A 1 -10.61 44.40 -5.86
C MET A 1 -11.71 43.41 -6.23
N LEU A 2 -11.69 42.10 -6.02
CA LEU A 2 -10.92 41.17 -5.20
C LEU A 2 -10.74 39.87 -6.02
N ALA A 3 -9.57 39.25 -5.99
CA ALA A 3 -9.42 37.82 -6.24
C ALA A 3 -9.66 37.09 -4.92
N LYS A 4 -10.52 36.07 -4.90
CA LYS A 4 -10.43 34.98 -3.91
C LYS A 4 -10.77 33.66 -4.59
N GLU A 5 -9.71 32.87 -4.71
CA GLU A 5 -9.65 31.51 -5.22
C GLU A 5 -10.49 30.57 -4.34
N ASN A 6 -11.28 29.71 -4.97
CA ASN A 6 -11.94 28.58 -4.31
C ASN A 6 -10.91 27.46 -4.13
N SER A 7 -10.19 27.42 -3.00
CA SER A 7 -9.32 26.30 -2.67
C SER A 7 -10.14 25.14 -2.08
N LEU A 8 -10.24 24.09 -2.91
CA LEU A 8 -10.51 22.69 -2.61
C LEU A 8 -10.34 22.31 -1.13
N GLY A 9 -11.43 21.79 -0.54
CA GLY A 9 -11.43 21.20 0.79
C GLY A 9 -10.58 19.93 0.84
N ASN A 10 -9.34 20.07 1.29
CA ASN A 10 -8.46 18.94 1.59
C ASN A 10 -8.92 18.25 2.87
N SER A 11 -9.33 16.99 2.74
CA SER A 11 -9.74 16.16 3.87
C SER A 11 -8.62 16.03 4.91
N THR A 12 -9.00 15.96 6.18
CA THR A 12 -8.11 15.87 7.35
C THR A 12 -7.07 14.74 7.24
N ALA A 13 -7.33 13.71 6.42
CA ALA A 13 -6.41 12.63 6.12
C ALA A 13 -5.17 13.08 5.32
N GLN A 14 -5.34 13.97 4.32
CA GLN A 14 -4.23 14.45 3.49
C GLN A 14 -3.30 15.39 4.27
N ASN A 15 -3.87 16.23 5.14
CA ASN A 15 -3.11 17.17 5.96
C ASN A 15 -2.28 16.47 7.05
N ASN A 16 -2.72 15.31 7.54
CA ASN A 16 -1.94 14.49 8.47
C ASN A 16 -0.82 13.70 7.78
N PHE A 17 -1.01 13.33 6.50
CA PHE A 17 0.06 12.73 5.70
C PHE A 17 1.19 13.72 5.43
N ALA A 18 0.84 14.97 5.08
CA ALA A 18 1.81 16.04 4.82
C ALA A 18 2.58 16.51 6.07
N LYS A 19 2.02 16.41 7.28
CA LYS A 19 2.77 16.72 8.51
C LYS A 19 3.79 15.64 8.89
N LYS A 20 3.57 14.37 8.50
CA LYS A 20 4.50 13.26 8.77
C LYS A 20 5.75 13.32 7.87
N THR A 21 5.66 13.93 6.70
CA THR A 21 6.80 13.99 5.77
C THR A 21 7.90 14.96 6.22
N ASN A 22 7.58 15.98 7.03
CA ASN A 22 8.53 17.04 7.41
C ASN A 22 9.45 16.70 8.60
N THR A 23 9.16 15.64 9.38
CA THR A 23 10.02 15.20 10.50
C THR A 23 11.03 14.11 10.14
N LEU A 24 11.01 13.59 8.90
CA LEU A 24 11.82 12.43 8.49
C LEU A 24 13.14 12.78 7.77
N ALA A 25 13.45 14.05 7.51
CA ALA A 25 14.61 14.42 6.71
C ALA A 25 16.00 14.15 7.34
N ASN A 26 16.08 13.73 8.61
CA ASN A 26 17.35 13.64 9.34
C ASN A 26 17.55 12.35 10.16
N ASN A 27 17.28 11.19 9.58
CA ASN A 27 17.82 9.92 10.10
C ASN A 27 17.94 8.96 8.93
N ARG A 28 19.02 8.18 8.80
CA ARG A 28 19.14 7.10 7.80
C ARG A 28 17.85 6.27 7.82
N ILE A 29 16.95 6.51 6.87
CA ILE A 29 15.56 6.03 6.96
C ILE A 29 15.65 4.52 6.77
N LYS A 30 15.44 3.73 7.83
CA LYS A 30 15.07 2.34 7.66
C LYS A 30 13.65 2.39 7.11
N GLN A 31 13.48 2.24 5.79
CA GLN A 31 12.17 2.36 5.17
C GLN A 31 11.24 1.34 5.81
N SER A 32 10.07 1.80 6.25
CA SER A 32 9.07 0.99 6.94
C SER A 32 7.94 0.65 5.98
N PRO A 33 7.19 -0.44 6.23
CA PRO A 33 6.01 -0.76 5.46
C PRO A 33 5.04 0.42 5.34
N VAL A 34 4.46 0.58 4.15
CA VAL A 34 3.37 1.56 3.93
C VAL A 34 2.17 1.22 4.85
N PHE A 35 1.89 -0.07 5.03
CA PHE A 35 0.88 -0.57 5.96
C PHE A 35 1.55 -1.38 7.09
N ASN A 36 1.39 -0.90 8.32
CA ASN A 36 1.91 -1.58 9.50
C ASN A 36 1.04 -2.78 9.86
N THR A 37 -0.26 -2.73 9.56
CA THR A 37 -1.22 -3.77 9.93
C THR A 37 -2.08 -4.24 8.77
N ASP A 38 -2.64 -5.44 8.90
CA ASP A 38 -3.63 -5.96 7.95
C ASP A 38 -4.93 -5.13 7.94
N SER A 39 -5.27 -4.46 9.04
CA SER A 39 -6.45 -3.59 9.12
C SER A 39 -6.28 -2.33 8.26
N GLU A 40 -5.11 -1.69 8.32
CA GLU A 40 -4.79 -0.53 7.45
C GLU A 40 -4.82 -0.94 5.98
N ALA A 41 -4.15 -2.05 5.65
CA ALA A 41 -4.18 -2.60 4.30
C ALA A 41 -5.62 -2.93 3.85
N HIS A 42 -6.44 -3.49 4.73
CA HIS A 42 -7.82 -3.85 4.37
C HIS A 42 -8.66 -2.66 3.94
N LEU A 43 -8.52 -1.51 4.62
CA LEU A 43 -9.27 -0.29 4.26
C LEU A 43 -8.93 0.17 2.84
N VAL A 44 -7.65 0.26 2.52
CA VAL A 44 -7.19 0.69 1.18
C VAL A 44 -7.49 -0.36 0.11
N ALA A 45 -7.29 -1.64 0.40
CA ALA A 45 -7.65 -2.73 -0.51
C ALA A 45 -9.14 -2.68 -0.87
N LYS A 46 -10.01 -2.40 0.11
CA LYS A 46 -11.45 -2.25 -0.12
C LYS A 46 -11.77 -1.08 -1.04
N GLU A 47 -11.11 0.07 -0.86
CA GLU A 47 -11.25 1.23 -1.75
C GLU A 47 -10.80 0.93 -3.19
N LEU A 48 -9.78 0.08 -3.36
CA LEU A 48 -9.31 -0.40 -4.67
C LEU A 48 -10.21 -1.47 -5.30
N GLY A 49 -11.26 -1.90 -4.60
CA GLY A 49 -12.21 -2.92 -5.03
C GLY A 49 -11.75 -4.37 -4.80
N TYR A 50 -10.81 -4.59 -3.89
CA TYR A 50 -10.40 -5.92 -3.44
C TYR A 50 -11.23 -6.37 -2.24
N ILE A 51 -11.49 -7.67 -2.18
CA ILE A 51 -12.21 -8.33 -1.09
C ILE A 51 -11.22 -9.16 -0.27
N LYS A 52 -11.33 -9.11 1.06
CA LYS A 52 -10.50 -9.92 1.96
C LYS A 52 -10.83 -11.41 1.79
N THR A 53 -9.79 -12.23 1.69
CA THR A 53 -9.92 -13.70 1.62
C THR A 53 -9.61 -14.33 2.98
N ASN A 54 -9.76 -15.65 3.07
CA ASN A 54 -9.29 -16.46 4.19
C ASN A 54 -7.81 -16.86 4.08
N TYR A 55 -7.12 -16.51 3.00
CA TYR A 55 -5.70 -16.84 2.79
C TYR A 55 -4.78 -15.86 3.51
N ARG A 56 -3.58 -16.36 3.85
CA ARG A 56 -2.46 -15.58 4.37
C ARG A 56 -1.18 -15.98 3.65
N THR A 57 -0.23 -15.06 3.56
CA THR A 57 1.13 -15.39 3.13
C THR A 57 1.89 -16.16 4.20
N LYS A 58 3.07 -16.70 3.86
CA LYS A 58 3.99 -17.35 4.82
C LYS A 58 4.45 -16.41 5.93
N SER A 59 4.51 -15.10 5.68
CA SER A 59 4.80 -14.07 6.68
C SER A 59 3.58 -13.68 7.52
N GLY A 60 2.43 -14.33 7.29
CA GLY A 60 1.20 -14.11 8.05
C GLY A 60 0.37 -12.92 7.58
N ALA A 61 0.74 -12.20 6.51
CA ALA A 61 -0.02 -11.07 6.01
C ALA A 61 -1.32 -11.52 5.31
N ALA A 62 -2.40 -10.75 5.51
CA ALA A 62 -3.68 -11.03 4.85
C ALA A 62 -3.58 -10.94 3.32
N VAL A 63 -4.37 -11.76 2.62
CA VAL A 63 -4.49 -11.75 1.16
C VAL A 63 -5.87 -11.21 0.77
N PHE A 64 -5.88 -10.29 -0.20
CA PHE A 64 -7.08 -9.70 -0.79
C PHE A 64 -7.16 -10.06 -2.27
N LYS A 65 -8.37 -10.16 -2.83
CA LYS A 65 -8.62 -10.61 -4.21
C LYS A 65 -9.53 -9.64 -4.98
N LYS A 66 -9.20 -9.42 -6.27
CA LYS A 66 -10.03 -8.74 -7.26
C LYS A 66 -9.87 -9.44 -8.62
N GLY A 67 -10.92 -10.09 -9.12
CA GLY A 67 -10.82 -10.91 -10.35
C GLY A 67 -9.74 -11.99 -10.22
N ASN A 68 -8.76 -11.97 -11.13
CA ASN A 68 -7.60 -12.88 -11.13
C ASN A 68 -6.37 -12.32 -10.40
N SER A 69 -6.49 -11.13 -9.79
CA SER A 69 -5.42 -10.47 -9.05
C SER A 69 -5.55 -10.75 -7.56
N TYR A 70 -4.41 -11.07 -6.92
CA TYR A 70 -4.28 -11.24 -5.48
C TYR A 70 -3.20 -10.30 -4.95
N ILE A 71 -3.51 -9.54 -3.91
CA ILE A 71 -2.57 -8.63 -3.26
C ILE A 71 -2.38 -8.98 -1.78
N THR A 72 -1.19 -8.67 -1.28
CA THR A 72 -0.89 -8.60 0.15
C THR A 72 -0.07 -7.37 0.44
N ARG A 73 -0.11 -6.86 1.68
CA ARG A 73 0.72 -5.70 2.06
C ARG A 73 2.20 -6.05 1.90
N ASP A 74 2.99 -5.10 1.42
CA ASP A 74 4.44 -5.23 1.45
C ASP A 74 4.94 -5.17 2.90
N VAL A 75 5.31 -6.32 3.44
CA VAL A 75 5.79 -6.44 4.83
C VAL A 75 7.22 -5.98 5.01
N ASP A 76 8.01 -5.93 3.93
CA ASP A 76 9.43 -5.61 3.97
C ASP A 76 9.64 -4.08 3.95
N GLY A 77 8.72 -3.35 3.29
CA GLY A 77 8.70 -1.88 3.31
C GLY A 77 9.81 -1.20 2.53
N HIS A 78 10.52 -1.93 1.67
CA HIS A 78 11.60 -1.38 0.85
C HIS A 78 11.04 -0.53 -0.32
N ASN A 79 11.64 0.65 -0.55
CA ASN A 79 11.38 1.52 -1.71
C ASN A 79 9.94 2.01 -1.91
N GLY A 80 9.14 2.13 -0.85
CA GLY A 80 7.78 2.67 -0.95
C GLY A 80 6.74 1.69 -1.52
N GLY A 81 7.08 0.39 -1.59
CA GLY A 81 6.12 -0.65 -1.91
C GLY A 81 5.00 -0.73 -0.88
N ALA A 82 3.76 -0.70 -1.36
CA ALA A 82 2.56 -0.88 -0.55
C ALA A 82 2.00 -2.30 -0.71
N TRP A 83 2.10 -2.86 -1.91
CA TRP A 83 1.53 -4.16 -2.25
C TRP A 83 2.55 -5.08 -2.90
N LYS A 84 2.44 -6.37 -2.61
CA LYS A 84 2.90 -7.44 -3.49
C LYS A 84 1.69 -8.02 -4.21
N GLU A 85 1.80 -8.27 -5.50
CA GLU A 85 0.70 -8.78 -6.33
C GLU A 85 1.10 -10.07 -7.06
N ALA A 86 0.13 -10.98 -7.23
CA ALA A 86 0.31 -12.21 -8.00
C ALA A 86 -1.03 -12.77 -8.51
N SER A 87 -0.94 -13.73 -9.44
CA SER A 87 -2.11 -14.45 -9.98
C SER A 87 -2.69 -15.55 -9.06
N SER A 88 -2.05 -15.84 -7.92
CA SER A 88 -2.61 -16.73 -6.90
C SER A 88 -2.03 -16.41 -5.51
N PRO A 89 -2.69 -16.83 -4.41
CA PRO A 89 -2.17 -16.65 -3.05
C PRO A 89 -0.80 -17.29 -2.83
N GLU A 90 -0.54 -18.46 -3.42
CA GLU A 90 0.71 -19.22 -3.26
C GLU A 90 1.88 -18.45 -3.86
N LYS A 91 1.66 -17.83 -5.02
CA LYS A 91 2.66 -17.07 -5.77
C LYS A 91 3.11 -15.79 -5.05
N LEU A 92 2.32 -15.27 -4.10
CA LEU A 92 2.74 -14.12 -3.27
C LEU A 92 3.96 -14.43 -2.38
N ASN A 93 4.27 -15.70 -2.16
CA ASN A 93 5.29 -16.12 -1.19
C ASN A 93 6.72 -16.16 -1.74
N LYS A 94 6.93 -15.97 -3.05
CA LYS A 94 8.27 -15.99 -3.66
C LYS A 94 8.39 -14.82 -4.63
N LYS A 95 9.56 -14.20 -4.72
CA LYS A 95 9.77 -13.02 -5.57
C LYS A 95 9.61 -13.36 -7.05
N GLU A 96 10.11 -14.53 -7.43
CA GLU A 96 10.17 -15.05 -8.80
C GLU A 96 8.78 -15.40 -9.35
N THR A 97 7.79 -15.57 -8.47
CA THR A 97 6.41 -15.93 -8.85
C THR A 97 5.42 -14.79 -8.71
N ARG A 98 5.83 -13.67 -8.08
CA ARG A 98 5.01 -12.46 -7.98
C ARG A 98 5.02 -11.73 -9.32
N ASN A 99 3.93 -11.02 -9.60
CA ASN A 99 3.87 -10.10 -10.74
C ASN A 99 4.59 -8.78 -10.43
N GLY A 100 4.77 -8.46 -9.14
CA GLY A 100 5.69 -7.43 -8.68
C GLY A 100 5.36 -6.80 -7.32
N THR A 101 6.08 -5.73 -7.04
CA THR A 101 5.87 -4.77 -5.96
C THR A 101 5.24 -3.50 -6.53
N PHE A 102 4.18 -3.02 -5.89
CA PHE A 102 3.36 -1.91 -6.36
C PHE A 102 3.24 -0.82 -5.28
N ASP A 103 3.08 0.41 -5.72
CA ASP A 103 2.73 1.55 -4.85
C ASP A 103 1.29 1.45 -4.33
N ILE A 104 0.85 2.40 -3.51
CA ILE A 104 -0.49 2.40 -2.90
C ILE A 104 -1.64 2.36 -3.91
N ASN A 105 -1.41 2.86 -5.13
CA ASN A 105 -2.41 2.98 -6.20
C ASN A 105 -2.32 1.83 -7.22
N LEU A 106 -1.56 0.78 -6.93
CA LEU A 106 -1.32 -0.37 -7.82
C LEU A 106 -0.58 0.00 -9.12
N ASN A 107 0.30 1.01 -9.08
CA ASN A 107 1.32 1.18 -10.12
C ASN A 107 2.53 0.31 -9.78
N LYS A 108 3.05 -0.46 -10.75
CA LYS A 108 4.21 -1.33 -10.55
C LYS A 108 5.48 -0.48 -10.36
N ILE A 109 6.27 -0.78 -9.32
CA ILE A 109 7.51 -0.04 -8.98
C ILE A 109 8.75 -0.93 -8.87
N GLY A 110 8.60 -2.25 -8.88
CA GLY A 110 9.74 -3.17 -8.83
C GLY A 110 9.29 -4.62 -8.68
N ASP A 111 10.25 -5.53 -8.48
CA ASP A 111 10.09 -6.97 -8.32
C ASP A 111 11.01 -7.49 -7.21
#